data_AF-A0A7D8V2V6-F1
#
_entry.id   AF-A0A7D8V2V6-F1
#
_cell.length_a   1.000
_cell.length_b   1.000
_cell.length_c   1.000
_cell.angle_alpha   90.00
_cell.angle_beta   90.00
_cell.angle_gamma   90.00
#
_symmetry.space_group_name_H-M   'P 1'
#
loop_
_entity.id
_entity.type
_entity.pdbx_description
1 polymer ?
#
loop_
_entity_poly.entity_id
_entity_poly.type
_entity_poly.pdbx_seq_one_letter_code
_entity_poly.pdbx_strand_id
1 'polypeptide(L)'
;MTPTPATGGHCTNPAQGGSIKGTTLRFGGYGIRLLAAARITAAQLTASQAAIKRKIKGVKGAQLYLRVFPDIPVCIKGNETRMGKGKGTFEYWACRVPAGRVVMEIAGGGIREEIAKQALKLAQVKMPVASEFITASAPPRLGAITDHALSKPEAALKNTAPKVIPSPEVQSFIAIQAQAGAAAAAAQPAATTSA
;
A
#
# COMPACT_ATOMS: atom_id res chain seq x y z
N MET A 1 29.82 19.09 2.42
CA MET A 1 28.64 19.13 3.31
C MET A 1 28.36 17.71 3.79
N THR A 2 28.64 17.40 5.06
CA THR A 2 28.31 16.09 5.62
C THR A 2 26.82 16.04 5.96
N PRO A 3 26.08 14.99 5.58
CA PRO A 3 24.66 14.89 5.88
C PRO A 3 24.45 14.75 7.39
N THR A 4 23.45 15.45 7.93
CA THR A 4 23.07 15.34 9.34
C THR A 4 22.71 13.89 9.68
N PRO A 5 23.29 13.30 10.74
CA PRO A 5 23.20 11.87 10.94
C PRO A 5 21.81 11.45 11.42
N ALA A 6 21.08 10.64 10.64
CA ALA A 6 19.68 10.27 10.92
C ALA A 6 19.52 9.19 12.00
N THR A 7 18.46 9.28 12.80
CA THR A 7 18.15 8.31 13.87
C THR A 7 17.70 6.96 13.30
N GLY A 8 18.04 5.86 13.99
CA GLY A 8 17.80 4.47 13.59
C GLY A 8 16.34 3.98 13.63
N GLY A 9 15.37 4.78 13.16
CA GLY A 9 13.95 4.42 13.17
C GLY A 9 13.55 3.28 12.22
N HIS A 10 12.41 2.64 12.51
CA HIS A 10 11.86 1.48 11.81
C HIS A 10 11.12 1.86 10.52
N CYS A 11 10.84 0.87 9.66
CA CYS A 11 9.93 1.06 8.54
C CYS A 11 8.50 1.17 9.07
N THR A 12 7.69 2.06 8.48
CA THR A 12 6.28 2.23 8.90
C THR A 12 5.47 0.97 8.58
N ASN A 13 4.54 0.60 9.46
CA ASN A 13 3.60 -0.49 9.21
C ASN A 13 2.32 0.07 8.57
N PRO A 14 2.12 -0.09 7.24
CA PRO A 14 0.95 0.47 6.57
C PRO A 14 -0.35 -0.24 6.98
N ALA A 15 -0.29 -1.49 7.45
CA ALA A 15 -1.48 -2.28 7.80
C ALA A 15 -2.29 -1.67 8.96
N GLN A 16 -1.60 -1.02 9.92
CA GLN A 16 -2.26 -0.37 11.06
C GLN A 16 -3.14 0.83 10.63
N GLY A 17 -2.72 1.55 9.59
CA GLY A 17 -3.35 2.80 9.15
C GLY A 17 -3.99 2.74 7.76
N GLY A 18 -4.08 1.56 7.15
CA GLY A 18 -4.73 1.38 5.85
C GLY A 18 -4.06 2.10 4.66
N SER A 19 -2.77 2.43 4.73
CA SER A 19 -2.13 3.26 3.70
C SER A 19 -1.85 2.48 2.41
N ILE A 20 -2.54 2.84 1.33
CA ILE A 20 -2.36 2.28 -0.03
C ILE A 20 -1.36 3.08 -0.90
N LYS A 21 -0.71 4.10 -0.31
CA LYS A 21 0.14 5.04 -1.06
C LYS A 21 1.39 4.34 -1.59
N GLY A 22 1.56 4.38 -2.91
CA GLY A 22 2.74 3.84 -3.60
C GLY A 22 2.73 2.33 -3.78
N THR A 23 1.59 1.67 -3.56
CA THR A 23 1.44 0.22 -3.77
C THR A 23 1.07 -0.17 -5.20
N THR A 24 0.50 0.77 -5.94
CA THR A 24 0.07 0.59 -7.33
C THR A 24 1.06 1.24 -8.30
N LEU A 25 1.17 0.69 -9.51
CA LEU A 25 1.95 1.28 -10.60
C LEU A 25 1.42 2.66 -11.00
N ARG A 26 2.32 3.53 -11.50
CA ARG A 26 1.93 4.86 -12.01
C ARG A 26 2.51 5.18 -13.37
N PHE A 27 3.77 4.84 -13.59
CA PHE A 27 4.51 5.21 -14.80
C PHE A 27 4.67 4.02 -15.74
N GLY A 28 4.98 2.84 -15.19
CA GLY A 28 5.23 1.63 -15.95
C GLY A 28 4.01 0.74 -16.13
N GLY A 29 4.09 -0.14 -17.14
CA GLY A 29 3.14 -1.24 -17.33
C GLY A 29 3.44 -2.45 -16.43
N TYR A 30 4.72 -2.60 -16.05
CA TYR A 30 5.20 -3.67 -15.19
C TYR A 30 6.08 -3.13 -14.08
N GLY A 31 6.17 -3.82 -12.96
CA GLY A 31 7.09 -3.44 -11.89
C GLY A 31 7.28 -4.50 -10.83
N ILE A 32 7.99 -4.10 -9.78
CA ILE A 32 8.33 -4.93 -8.64
C ILE A 32 7.87 -4.27 -7.33
N ARG A 33 7.16 -5.06 -6.52
CA ARG A 33 6.63 -4.67 -5.22
C ARG A 33 7.28 -5.48 -4.11
N LEU A 34 7.51 -4.89 -2.94
CA LEU A 34 8.01 -5.65 -1.78
C LEU A 34 6.89 -6.40 -1.06
N LEU A 35 7.17 -7.62 -0.62
CA LEU A 35 6.25 -8.39 0.22
C LEU A 35 6.43 -8.07 1.71
N ALA A 36 7.66 -7.79 2.15
CA ALA A 36 8.00 -7.44 3.52
C ALA A 36 8.56 -6.01 3.62
N ALA A 37 8.43 -5.40 4.80
CA ALA A 37 9.04 -4.11 5.08
C ALA A 37 10.56 -4.28 5.23
N ALA A 38 11.34 -3.39 4.60
CA ALA A 38 12.79 -3.48 4.62
C ALA A 38 13.46 -2.12 4.50
N ARG A 39 14.67 -2.02 5.06
CA ARG A 39 15.58 -0.92 4.77
C ARG A 39 16.46 -1.33 3.61
N ILE A 40 16.38 -0.61 2.49
CA ILE A 40 17.12 -0.93 1.27
C ILE A 40 18.25 0.08 1.12
N THR A 41 19.45 -0.39 0.81
CA THR A 41 20.61 0.48 0.60
C THR A 41 20.65 1.02 -0.82
N ALA A 42 21.28 2.18 -1.01
CA ALA A 42 21.47 2.77 -2.33
C ALA A 42 22.23 1.81 -3.28
N ALA A 43 23.20 1.06 -2.77
CA ALA A 43 23.94 0.07 -3.55
C ALA A 43 23.03 -1.05 -4.09
N GLN A 44 22.10 -1.55 -3.27
CA GLN A 44 21.12 -2.57 -3.69
C GLN A 44 20.16 -2.05 -4.76
N LEU A 45 19.67 -0.81 -4.61
CA LEU A 45 18.84 -0.17 -5.62
C LEU A 45 19.58 -0.01 -6.95
N THR A 46 20.83 0.47 -6.92
CA THR A 46 21.65 0.62 -8.12
C THR A 46 21.98 -0.72 -8.76
N ALA A 47 22.30 -1.75 -7.98
CA ALA A 47 22.56 -3.10 -8.49
C ALA A 47 21.34 -3.71 -9.18
N SER A 48 20.16 -3.56 -8.56
CA SER A 48 18.88 -4.01 -9.12
C SER A 48 18.53 -3.24 -10.40
N GLN A 49 18.73 -1.93 -10.40
CA GLN A 49 18.52 -1.07 -11.57
C GLN A 49 19.44 -1.45 -12.73
N ALA A 50 20.72 -1.71 -12.45
CA ALA A 50 21.69 -2.14 -13.45
C ALA A 50 21.32 -3.50 -14.06
N ALA A 51 20.83 -4.45 -13.25
CA ALA A 51 20.37 -5.75 -13.73
C ALA A 51 19.20 -5.62 -14.72
N ILE A 52 18.21 -4.77 -14.39
CA ILE A 52 17.08 -4.49 -15.28
C ILE A 52 17.58 -3.83 -16.58
N LYS A 53 18.37 -2.76 -16.47
CA LYS A 53 18.93 -2.01 -17.60
C LYS A 53 19.68 -2.92 -18.58
N ARG A 54 20.47 -3.86 -18.08
CA ARG A 54 21.18 -4.84 -18.92
C ARG A 54 20.23 -5.72 -19.73
N LYS A 55 19.13 -6.19 -19.12
CA LYS A 55 18.15 -7.05 -19.81
C LYS A 55 17.28 -6.28 -20.80
N ILE A 56 16.90 -5.04 -20.49
CA ILE A 56 16.04 -4.21 -21.37
C ILE A 56 16.80 -3.44 -22.45
N LYS A 57 18.14 -3.48 -22.46
CA LYS A 57 18.99 -2.72 -23.40
C LYS A 57 18.63 -2.95 -24.88
N GLY A 58 18.15 -4.14 -25.24
CA GLY A 58 17.75 -4.47 -26.61
C GLY A 58 16.44 -3.85 -27.07
N VAL A 59 15.60 -3.37 -26.14
CA VAL A 59 14.30 -2.77 -26.46
C VAL A 59 14.44 -1.25 -26.59
N LYS A 60 14.18 -0.74 -27.79
CA LYS A 60 14.23 0.71 -28.05
C LYS A 60 13.08 1.41 -27.33
N GLY A 61 13.37 2.53 -26.67
CA GLY A 61 12.38 3.32 -25.93
C GLY A 61 11.95 2.73 -24.59
N ALA A 62 12.63 1.69 -24.09
CA ALA A 62 12.41 1.18 -22.74
C ALA A 62 12.95 2.16 -21.68
N GLN A 63 12.12 2.50 -20.71
CA GLN A 63 12.43 3.38 -19.60
C GLN A 63 12.27 2.64 -18.27
N LEU A 64 13.11 2.98 -17.30
CA LEU A 64 13.10 2.39 -15.97
C LEU A 64 12.94 3.50 -14.93
N TYR A 65 11.87 3.41 -14.15
CA TYR A 65 11.56 4.34 -13.07
C TYR A 65 11.89 3.71 -11.72
N LEU A 66 12.62 4.45 -10.90
CA LEU A 66 12.81 4.14 -9.49
C LEU A 66 11.76 4.92 -8.69
N ARG A 67 10.95 4.22 -7.91
CA ARG A 67 9.84 4.81 -7.14
C ARG A 67 10.23 5.24 -5.73
N VAL A 68 11.41 4.80 -5.30
CA VAL A 68 11.93 5.04 -3.96
C VAL A 68 13.32 5.67 -4.09
N PHE A 69 13.57 6.72 -3.31
CA PHE A 69 14.86 7.41 -3.28
C PHE A 69 15.57 7.13 -1.94
N PRO A 70 16.89 6.91 -1.92
CA PRO A 70 17.66 6.74 -0.70
C PRO A 70 17.86 8.09 0.00
N ASP A 71 16.95 8.42 0.90
CA ASP A 71 16.83 9.71 1.59
C ASP A 71 17.48 9.72 2.98
N ILE A 72 17.77 8.55 3.54
CA ILE A 72 18.23 8.42 4.93
C ILE A 72 19.75 8.18 4.95
N PRO A 73 20.54 9.09 5.57
CA PRO A 73 21.95 8.87 5.79
C PRO A 73 22.17 7.90 6.96
N VAL A 74 22.85 6.78 6.71
CA VAL A 74 23.19 5.78 7.71
C VAL A 74 24.63 5.98 8.17
N CYS A 75 24.80 6.10 9.48
CA CYS A 75 26.10 6.20 10.12
C CYS A 75 26.39 4.95 10.93
N ILE A 76 27.58 4.40 10.79
CA ILE A 76 28.01 3.16 11.43
C ILE A 76 29.28 3.45 12.22
N LYS A 77 29.36 2.83 13.40
CA LYS A 77 30.57 2.86 14.22
C LYS A 77 31.43 1.66 13.84
N GLY A 78 32.73 1.86 13.69
CA GLY A 78 33.68 0.81 13.36
C GLY A 78 33.60 -0.35 14.35
N ASN A 79 33.62 -1.58 13.84
CA ASN A 79 33.49 -2.80 14.64
C ASN A 79 34.62 -2.95 15.66
N GLU A 80 35.78 -2.35 15.38
CA GLU A 80 36.94 -2.31 16.27
C GLU A 80 36.74 -1.41 17.51
N THR A 81 35.78 -0.49 17.47
CA THR A 81 35.59 0.50 18.54
C THR A 81 34.55 0.04 19.58
N ARG A 82 34.84 0.32 20.86
CA ARG A 82 33.91 0.01 21.97
C ARG A 82 32.68 0.92 21.95
N MET A 83 31.62 0.46 22.62
CA MET A 83 30.38 1.22 22.82
C MET A 83 30.62 2.54 23.58
N GLY A 84 29.76 3.54 23.37
CA GLY A 84 29.91 4.90 23.93
C GLY A 84 30.60 5.89 22.97
N LYS A 85 31.07 7.06 23.44
CA LYS A 85 31.77 8.10 22.62
C LYS A 85 30.97 8.67 21.43
N GLY A 86 29.64 8.66 21.50
CA GLY A 86 28.78 9.27 20.48
C GLY A 86 28.52 8.38 19.24
N LYS A 87 28.04 9.01 18.17
CA LYS A 87 27.60 8.36 16.92
C LYS A 87 28.78 8.17 15.95
N GLY A 88 28.72 7.12 15.13
CA GLY A 88 29.74 6.82 14.13
C GLY A 88 29.73 7.77 12.93
N THR A 89 30.63 7.51 11.98
CA THR A 89 30.77 8.26 10.73
C THR A 89 29.69 7.85 9.72
N PHE A 90 29.43 8.72 8.74
CA PHE A 90 28.52 8.41 7.64
C PHE A 90 29.13 7.34 6.72
N GLU A 91 28.34 6.33 6.36
CA GLU A 91 28.80 5.23 5.49
C GLU A 91 28.00 5.15 4.17
N TYR A 92 26.67 5.09 4.24
CA TYR A 92 25.84 4.94 3.05
C TYR A 92 24.45 5.55 3.19
N TRP A 93 23.79 5.72 2.04
CA TRP A 93 22.39 6.12 1.95
C TRP A 93 21.47 4.90 1.89
N ALA A 94 20.35 4.99 2.59
CA ALA A 94 19.31 3.96 2.59
C ALA A 94 17.93 4.59 2.47
N CYS A 95 16.92 3.78 2.15
CA CYS A 95 15.52 4.16 2.21
C CYS A 95 14.74 3.17 3.08
N ARG A 96 13.71 3.68 3.75
CA ARG A 96 12.72 2.85 4.45
C ARG A 96 11.59 2.53 3.50
N VAL A 97 11.34 1.24 3.26
CA VAL A 97 10.27 0.82 2.35
C VAL A 97 9.27 -0.05 3.11
N PRO A 98 8.00 0.39 3.25
CA PRO A 98 6.97 -0.42 3.86
C PRO A 98 6.59 -1.62 2.97
N ALA A 99 5.99 -2.64 3.58
CA ALA A 99 5.46 -3.79 2.86
C ALA A 99 4.40 -3.33 1.83
N GLY A 100 4.41 -3.95 0.66
CA GLY A 100 3.50 -3.62 -0.43
C GLY A 100 3.91 -2.41 -1.27
N ARG A 101 5.00 -1.69 -0.97
CA ARG A 101 5.39 -0.56 -1.82
C ARG A 101 6.08 -1.02 -3.11
N VAL A 102 5.79 -0.33 -4.22
CA VAL A 102 6.48 -0.51 -5.50
C VAL A 102 7.86 0.15 -5.45
N VAL A 103 8.90 -0.58 -5.86
CA VAL A 103 10.28 -0.08 -5.85
C VAL A 103 10.73 0.38 -7.22
N MET A 104 10.46 -0.42 -8.26
CA MET A 104 10.86 -0.11 -9.64
C MET A 104 9.73 -0.43 -10.62
N GLU A 105 9.66 0.37 -11.68
CA GLU A 105 8.68 0.21 -12.76
C GLU A 105 9.39 0.26 -14.11
N ILE A 106 8.98 -0.59 -15.03
CA ILE A 106 9.43 -0.60 -16.41
C ILE A 106 8.31 -0.03 -17.28
N ALA A 107 8.63 0.97 -18.09
CA ALA A 107 7.71 1.63 -19.00
C ALA A 107 8.24 1.68 -20.43
N GLY A 108 7.34 1.91 -21.38
CA GLY A 108 7.69 2.20 -22.77
C GLY A 108 8.12 0.99 -23.60
N GLY A 109 8.41 1.26 -24.88
CA GLY A 109 9.10 0.33 -25.79
C GLY A 109 8.33 -0.93 -26.23
N GLY A 110 7.03 -1.05 -25.94
CA GLY A 110 6.26 -2.24 -26.33
C GLY A 110 6.82 -3.55 -25.73
N ILE A 111 7.32 -3.48 -24.50
CA ILE A 111 7.99 -4.62 -23.85
C ILE A 111 6.99 -5.77 -23.65
N ARG A 112 7.35 -6.95 -24.18
CA ARG A 112 6.63 -8.20 -23.92
C ARG A 112 6.76 -8.60 -22.45
N GLU A 113 5.68 -9.13 -21.89
CA GLU A 113 5.62 -9.52 -20.48
C GLU A 113 6.74 -10.50 -20.09
N GLU A 114 7.06 -11.45 -20.96
CA GLU A 114 8.12 -12.45 -20.75
C GLU A 114 9.49 -11.80 -20.46
N ILE A 115 9.84 -10.78 -21.23
CA ILE A 115 11.11 -10.05 -21.07
C ILE A 115 11.09 -9.25 -19.77
N ALA A 116 9.97 -8.59 -19.47
CA ALA A 116 9.80 -7.84 -18.22
C ALA A 116 9.89 -8.75 -16.99
N LYS A 117 9.24 -9.92 -17.02
CA LYS A 117 9.26 -10.91 -15.95
C LYS A 117 10.67 -11.44 -15.71
N GLN A 118 11.41 -11.76 -16.76
CA GLN A 118 12.82 -12.17 -16.65
C GLN A 118 13.70 -11.05 -16.08
N ALA A 119 13.54 -9.80 -16.57
CA ALA A 119 14.32 -8.66 -16.09
C ALA A 119 14.08 -8.37 -14.61
N LEU A 120 12.81 -8.38 -14.20
CA LEU A 120 12.42 -8.15 -12.81
C LEU A 120 12.79 -9.33 -11.91
N LYS A 121 12.81 -10.56 -12.41
CA LYS A 121 13.32 -11.72 -11.66
C LYS A 121 14.80 -11.56 -11.30
N LEU A 122 15.62 -11.04 -12.22
CA LEU A 122 17.02 -10.73 -11.93
C LEU A 122 17.16 -9.62 -10.87
N ALA A 123 16.26 -8.64 -10.89
CA ALA A 123 16.20 -7.59 -9.88
C ALA A 123 15.80 -8.15 -8.51
N GLN A 124 14.82 -9.06 -8.44
CA GLN A 124 14.36 -9.69 -7.19
C GLN A 124 15.52 -10.32 -6.40
N VAL A 125 16.46 -10.97 -7.08
CA VAL A 125 17.62 -11.63 -6.44
C VAL A 125 18.58 -10.61 -5.81
N LYS A 126 18.58 -9.35 -6.26
CA LYS A 126 19.41 -8.27 -5.71
C LYS A 126 18.75 -7.53 -4.55
N MET A 127 17.44 -7.74 -4.36
CA MET A 127 16.70 -7.13 -3.27
C MET A 127 16.93 -7.90 -1.96
N PRO A 128 16.96 -7.22 -0.81
CA PRO A 128 17.17 -7.87 0.48
C PRO A 128 15.96 -8.68 0.96
N VAL A 129 14.78 -8.48 0.37
CA VAL A 129 13.52 -9.13 0.76
C VAL A 129 12.76 -9.67 -0.44
N ALA A 130 11.89 -10.64 -0.16
CA ALA A 130 10.99 -11.20 -1.14
C ALA A 130 10.12 -10.12 -1.77
N SER A 131 9.95 -10.23 -3.08
CA SER A 131 9.28 -9.24 -3.90
C SER A 131 8.44 -9.91 -4.98
N GLU A 132 7.39 -9.22 -5.37
CA GLU A 132 6.33 -9.67 -6.25
C GLU A 132 6.41 -8.92 -7.58
N PHE A 133 6.18 -9.63 -8.69
CA PHE A 133 5.99 -9.02 -10.00
C PHE A 133 4.57 -8.47 -10.10
N ILE A 134 4.42 -7.24 -10.59
CA ILE A 134 3.12 -6.59 -10.73
C ILE A 134 2.90 -6.07 -12.14
N THR A 135 1.67 -6.17 -12.61
CA THR A 135 1.16 -5.61 -13.87
C THR A 135 0.23 -4.44 -13.58
N ALA A 136 -0.05 -3.57 -14.55
CA ALA A 136 -0.94 -2.41 -14.39
C ALA A 136 -2.32 -2.75 -13.79
N SER A 137 -2.85 -3.94 -14.06
CA SER A 137 -4.13 -4.40 -13.52
C SER A 137 -4.06 -4.81 -12.04
N ALA A 138 -2.86 -5.05 -11.48
CA ALA A 138 -2.71 -5.64 -10.15
C ALA A 138 -3.34 -4.75 -9.06
N PRO A 139 -4.06 -5.35 -8.10
CA PRO A 139 -4.69 -4.59 -7.03
C PRO A 139 -3.67 -3.93 -6.10
N PRO A 140 -4.06 -2.83 -5.43
CA PRO A 140 -3.31 -2.36 -4.27
C PRO A 140 -3.20 -3.46 -3.21
N ARG A 141 -2.12 -3.40 -2.43
CA ARG A 141 -1.74 -4.36 -1.40
C ARG A 141 -1.59 -3.63 -0.08
N LEU A 142 -2.17 -4.20 0.95
CA LEU A 142 -2.08 -3.72 2.32
C LEU A 142 -1.67 -4.91 3.19
N GLY A 143 -0.37 -5.03 3.46
CA GLY A 143 0.17 -6.21 4.13
C GLY A 143 -0.09 -7.49 3.34
N ALA A 144 -0.88 -8.40 3.91
CA ALA A 144 -1.29 -9.65 3.26
C ALA A 144 -2.50 -9.49 2.33
N ILE A 145 -3.28 -8.42 2.49
CA ILE A 145 -4.55 -8.20 1.77
C ILE A 145 -4.24 -7.65 0.37
N THR A 146 -4.83 -8.25 -0.67
CA THR A 146 -4.66 -7.88 -2.07
C THR A 146 -6.02 -7.83 -2.78
N ASP A 147 -6.82 -6.81 -2.49
CA ASP A 147 -8.17 -6.68 -3.02
C ASP A 147 -8.30 -5.47 -3.94
N HIS A 148 -8.98 -5.65 -5.08
CA HIS A 148 -9.30 -4.55 -5.99
C HIS A 148 -10.23 -3.51 -5.36
N ALA A 149 -11.02 -3.90 -4.35
CA ALA A 149 -11.91 -2.99 -3.62
C ALA A 149 -11.17 -1.82 -2.95
N LEU A 150 -9.92 -2.05 -2.51
CA LEU A 150 -9.07 -1.02 -1.89
C LEU A 150 -8.65 0.10 -2.87
N SER A 151 -8.83 -0.08 -4.18
CA SER A 151 -8.54 0.95 -5.19
C SER A 151 -9.62 2.03 -5.27
N LYS A 152 -10.84 1.78 -4.74
CA LYS A 152 -11.99 2.68 -4.77
C LYS A 152 -12.38 3.08 -3.34
N PRO A 153 -11.76 4.13 -2.75
CA PRO A 153 -12.10 4.55 -1.39
C PRO A 153 -13.57 4.99 -1.26
N GLU A 154 -14.17 5.51 -2.33
CA GLU A 154 -15.56 5.99 -2.36
C GLU A 154 -16.61 4.86 -2.28
N ALA A 155 -16.32 3.69 -2.86
CA ALA A 155 -17.23 2.54 -2.81
C ALA A 155 -17.23 1.88 -1.41
N ALA A 156 -16.11 1.97 -0.68
CA ALA A 156 -16.01 1.51 0.70
C ALA A 156 -16.80 2.41 1.67
N LEU A 157 -16.80 3.74 1.47
CA LEU A 157 -17.57 4.69 2.28
C LEU A 157 -19.08 4.52 2.13
N LYS A 158 -19.58 4.23 0.93
CA LYS A 158 -21.02 4.02 0.66
C LYS A 158 -21.58 2.74 1.29
N ASN A 159 -20.73 1.74 1.51
CA ASN A 159 -21.10 0.45 2.12
C ASN A 159 -20.77 0.37 3.61
N THR A 160 -20.26 1.46 4.21
CA THR A 160 -19.95 1.58 5.63
C THR A 160 -20.90 2.58 6.30
N ALA A 161 -22.18 2.56 5.94
CA ALA A 161 -23.18 3.00 6.91
C ALA A 161 -23.08 2.00 8.08
N PRO A 162 -22.89 2.45 9.33
CA PRO A 162 -22.96 1.52 10.45
C PRO A 162 -24.35 0.89 10.37
N LYS A 163 -24.41 -0.44 10.18
CA LYS A 163 -25.65 -1.16 10.41
C LYS A 163 -25.87 -1.06 11.91
N VAL A 164 -26.53 0.02 12.33
CA VAL A 164 -26.99 0.21 13.71
C VAL A 164 -27.92 -0.96 13.93
N ILE A 165 -27.43 -2.00 14.59
CA ILE A 165 -28.28 -3.03 15.15
C ILE A 165 -28.90 -2.33 16.34
N PRO A 166 -30.19 -1.92 16.28
CA PRO A 166 -30.81 -1.26 17.42
C PRO A 166 -30.72 -2.20 18.62
N SER A 167 -30.39 -1.65 19.80
CA SER A 167 -30.39 -2.45 21.03
C SER A 167 -31.76 -3.14 21.19
N PRO A 168 -31.84 -4.30 21.86
CA PRO A 168 -33.11 -5.01 22.02
C PRO A 168 -34.21 -4.13 22.66
N GLU A 169 -33.83 -3.11 23.45
CA GLU A 169 -34.75 -2.12 24.02
C GLU A 169 -35.30 -1.13 22.97
N VAL A 170 -34.49 -0.74 21.98
CA VAL A 170 -34.95 0.12 20.88
C VAL A 170 -35.82 -0.68 19.91
N GLN A 171 -35.58 -1.99 19.75
CA GLN A 171 -36.43 -2.88 18.96
C GLN A 171 -37.81 -3.06 19.58
N SER A 172 -37.89 -3.20 20.91
CA SER A 172 -39.18 -3.29 21.60
C SER A 172 -39.96 -1.98 21.54
N PHE A 173 -39.29 -0.83 21.68
CA PHE A 173 -39.95 0.49 21.52
C PHE A 173 -40.52 0.71 20.11
N ILE A 174 -39.75 0.39 19.07
CA ILE A 174 -40.21 0.53 17.67
C ILE A 174 -41.37 -0.44 17.38
N ALA A 175 -41.34 -1.67 17.91
CA ALA A 175 -42.43 -2.63 17.77
C ALA A 175 -43.72 -2.18 18.49
N ILE A 176 -43.60 -1.60 19.70
CA ILE A 176 -44.74 -1.05 20.45
C ILE A 176 -45.37 0.13 19.70
N GLN A 177 -44.56 1.03 19.14
CA GLN A 177 -45.06 2.18 18.37
C GLN A 177 -45.77 1.76 17.07
N ALA A 178 -45.29 0.70 16.41
CA ALA A 178 -45.94 0.14 15.23
C ALA A 178 -47.31 -0.49 15.54
N GLN A 179 -47.48 -1.11 16.72
CA GLN A 179 -48.78 -1.64 17.16
C GLN A 179 -49.75 -0.52 17.56
N ALA A 180 -49.26 0.58 18.15
CA ALA A 180 -50.08 1.75 18.47
C ALA A 180 -50.61 2.47 17.21
N GLY A 181 -49.83 2.48 16.12
CA GLY A 181 -50.25 3.06 14.83
C GLY A 181 -51.38 2.29 14.13
N ALA A 182 -51.51 0.98 14.37
CA ALA A 182 -52.57 0.17 13.78
C ALA A 182 -53.93 0.35 14.50
N ALA A 183 -53.94 0.72 15.78
CA ALA A 183 -55.17 0.93 16.56
C ALA A 183 -55.88 2.26 16.24
N ALA A 184 -55.16 3.26 15.72
CA ALA A 184 -55.74 4.57 15.38
C ALA A 184 -56.50 4.59 14.04
N ALA A 185 -56.36 3.56 13.19
CA ALA A 185 -57.02 3.50 11.88
C ALA A 185 -58.41 2.83 11.89
N ALA A 186 -58.87 2.30 13.04
CA ALA A 186 -60.12 1.53 13.14
C ALA A 186 -61.29 2.25 13.83
N ALA A 187 -61.20 3.56 14.06
CA ALA A 187 -62.27 4.34 14.69
C ALA A 187 -62.74 5.50 13.80
N GLN A 188 -63.44 5.17 12.71
CA GLN A 188 -64.39 6.10 12.08
C GLN A 188 -65.78 5.83 12.67
N PRO A 189 -66.44 6.79 13.34
CA PRO A 189 -67.82 6.61 13.74
C PRO A 189 -68.73 6.75 12.51
N ALA A 190 -69.43 5.67 12.19
CA ALA A 190 -70.59 5.70 11.31
C ALA A 190 -71.77 6.38 12.04
N ALA A 191 -72.20 7.54 11.53
CA ALA A 191 -73.42 8.26 11.89
C ALA A 191 -73.63 9.35 10.80
N THR A 192 -74.77 9.58 10.14
CA THR A 192 -76.16 9.15 10.28
C THR A 192 -76.88 9.40 8.94
N THR A 193 -77.83 8.54 8.58
CA THR A 193 -78.77 8.68 7.45
C THR A 193 -79.95 9.61 7.82
N SER A 194 -80.60 10.17 6.79
CA SER A 194 -81.92 10.85 6.74
C SER A 194 -81.93 12.37 6.97
N ALA A 195 -82.62 13.20 6.19
CA ALA A 195 -83.66 13.00 5.16
C ALA A 195 -83.46 13.93 3.95
#